data_AF-A0A0F2QUN6-F1
#
_entry.id   AF-A0A0F2QUN6-F1
#
_cell.length_a   1.000
_cell.length_b   1.000
_cell.length_c   1.000
_cell.angle_alpha   90.00
_cell.angle_beta   90.00
_cell.angle_gamma   90.00
#
_symmetry.space_group_name_H-M   'P 1'
#
loop_
_entity.id
_entity.type
_entity.pdbx_description
1 polymer ?
#
loop_
_entity_poly.entity_id
_entity_poly.type
_entity_poly.pdbx_seq_one_letter_code
_entity_poly.pdbx_strand_id
1 'polypeptide(L)' 'MTAVHRGGWAKVKTAARYADVSERTLRGWLKDGLEHVRIKTGTILIKYTWIDEYLEKHRVSNKNEIDKIVNEVLKGVL' A
#
# COMPACT_ATOMS: atom_id res chain seq x y z
N MET A 1 16.06 2.30 -5.46
CA MET A 1 15.97 3.53 -6.26
C MET A 1 14.49 3.77 -6.55
N THR A 2 13.81 4.49 -5.67
CA THR A 2 12.39 4.87 -5.81
C THR A 2 12.28 6.07 -6.75
N ALA A 3 11.30 6.05 -7.66
CA ALA A 3 11.00 7.19 -8.51
C ALA A 3 10.59 8.36 -7.62
N VAL A 4 11.45 9.36 -7.47
CA VAL A 4 11.22 10.51 -6.59
C VAL A 4 10.13 11.40 -7.20
N HIS A 5 8.85 11.10 -6.93
CA HIS A 5 7.75 12.00 -7.21
C HIS A 5 7.67 13.03 -6.08
N ARG A 6 8.07 14.27 -6.35
CA ARG A 6 8.09 15.38 -5.39
C ARG A 6 6.66 15.78 -4.99
N GLY A 7 6.04 15.04 -4.08
CA GLY A 7 4.78 15.38 -3.40
C GLY A 7 3.57 15.58 -4.33
N GLY A 8 2.87 14.50 -4.67
CA GLY A 8 1.71 14.56 -5.56
C GLY A 8 0.50 13.77 -5.05
N TRP A 9 -0.68 14.31 -5.33
CA TRP A 9 -1.95 13.60 -5.24
C TRP A 9 -2.34 13.08 -6.62
N ALA A 10 -2.75 11.82 -6.70
CA ALA A 10 -3.13 11.17 -7.93
C ALA A 10 -4.58 10.65 -7.87
N LYS A 11 -5.29 10.77 -8.99
CA LYS A 11 -6.52 10.01 -9.22
C LYS A 11 -6.18 8.53 -9.47
N VAL A 12 -7.15 7.63 -9.27
CA VAL A 12 -7.02 6.17 -9.48
C VAL A 12 -6.23 5.80 -10.73
N LYS A 13 -6.60 6.34 -11.90
CA LYS A 13 -5.88 6.07 -13.17
C LYS A 13 -4.38 6.41 -13.13
N THR A 14 -4.03 7.53 -12.51
CA THR A 14 -2.63 7.97 -12.43
C THR A 14 -1.85 7.21 -11.38
N ALA A 15 -2.49 6.90 -10.24
CA ALA A 15 -1.92 6.06 -9.20
C ALA A 15 -1.67 4.62 -9.69
N ALA A 16 -2.59 4.07 -10.48
CA ALA A 16 -2.45 2.73 -11.09
C ALA A 16 -1.25 2.69 -12.05
N ARG A 17 -1.12 3.71 -12.91
CA ARG A 17 0.05 3.87 -13.79
C ARG A 17 1.35 4.07 -13.02
N TYR A 18 1.34 4.79 -11.89
CA TYR A 18 2.53 4.97 -11.05
C TYR A 18 3.03 3.65 -10.48
N ALA A 19 2.12 2.80 -9.99
CA ALA A 19 2.43 1.48 -9.46
C ALA A 19 2.55 0.39 -10.54
N ASP A 20 2.43 0.76 -11.82
CA ASP A 20 2.41 -0.15 -12.98
C ASP A 20 1.41 -1.32 -12.85
N VAL A 21 0.18 -1.00 -12.42
CA VAL A 21 -0.93 -1.96 -12.27
C VAL A 21 -2.20 -1.49 -12.98
N SER A 22 -3.15 -2.40 -13.16
CA SER A 22 -4.48 -2.05 -13.68
C SER A 22 -5.29 -1.21 -12.69
N GLU A 23 -6.22 -0.38 -13.19
CA GLU A 23 -7.16 0.35 -12.31
C GLU A 23 -8.01 -0.60 -11.45
N ARG A 24 -8.31 -1.80 -11.95
CA ARG A 24 -9.02 -2.84 -11.20
C ARG A 24 -8.21 -3.30 -10.00
N THR A 25 -6.92 -3.55 -10.19
CA THR A 25 -5.98 -3.96 -9.12
C THR A 25 -5.87 -2.86 -8.07
N LEU A 26 -5.65 -1.61 -8.48
CA LEU A 26 -5.55 -0.50 -7.53
C LEU A 26 -6.85 -0.31 -6.74
N ARG A 27 -8.03 -0.51 -7.36
CA ARG A 27 -9.32 -0.50 -6.66
C ARG A 27 -9.46 -1.65 -5.66
N GLY A 28 -8.79 -2.77 -5.91
CA GLY A 28 -8.62 -3.85 -4.92
C GLY A 28 -7.88 -3.32 -3.70
N TRP A 29 -6.71 -2.72 -3.90
CA TRP A 29 -5.90 -2.17 -2.79
C TRP A 29 -6.65 -1.13 -1.95
N LEU A 30 -7.50 -0.29 -2.57
CA LEU A 30 -8.36 0.65 -1.83
C LEU A 30 -9.34 -0.05 -0.88
N LYS A 31 -9.82 -1.24 -1.23
CA LYS A 31 -10.65 -2.08 -0.36
C LYS A 31 -9.80 -2.79 0.70
N ASP A 32 -8.56 -3.12 0.35
CA ASP A 32 -7.61 -3.85 1.20
C ASP A 32 -6.84 -2.92 2.17
N GLY A 33 -7.14 -1.62 2.18
CA GLY A 33 -6.62 -0.67 3.17
C GLY A 33 -5.56 0.31 2.65
N LEU A 34 -5.40 0.47 1.34
CA LEU A 34 -4.63 1.59 0.78
C LEU A 34 -5.26 2.93 1.18
N GLU A 35 -4.46 3.78 1.84
CA GLU A 35 -4.89 5.10 2.27
C GLU A 35 -5.30 5.98 1.08
N HIS A 36 -6.42 6.67 1.24
CA HIS A 36 -6.97 7.56 0.22
C HIS A 36 -7.89 8.61 0.83
N VAL A 37 -8.11 9.69 0.10
CA VAL A 37 -9.10 10.72 0.45
C VAL A 37 -10.22 10.68 -0.57
N ARG A 38 -11.46 10.77 -0.08
CA ARG A 38 -12.65 10.95 -0.90
C ARG A 38 -13.19 12.36 -0.70
N ILE A 39 -13.18 13.17 -1.75
CA ILE A 39 -13.73 14.54 -1.72
C ILE A 39 -15.25 14.47 -1.92
N LYS A 40 -15.98 15.51 -1.50
CA LYS A 40 -17.45 15.62 -1.59
C LYS A 40 -18.06 15.22 -2.95
N THR A 41 -17.33 15.41 -4.05
CA THR A 41 -17.77 15.04 -5.42
C THR A 41 -17.63 13.55 -5.74
N GLY A 42 -17.16 12.73 -4.79
CA GLY A 42 -16.89 11.30 -4.99
C GLY A 42 -15.53 11.01 -5.61
N THR A 43 -14.73 12.03 -5.94
CA THR A 43 -13.38 11.86 -6.47
C THR A 43 -12.45 11.28 -5.41
N ILE A 44 -11.72 10.21 -5.77
CA ILE A 44 -10.69 9.57 -4.95
C ILE A 44 -9.32 10.14 -5.32
N LEU A 45 -8.59 10.62 -4.32
CA LEU A 45 -7.19 11.05 -4.43
C LEU A 45 -6.30 10.23 -3.50
N ILE A 46 -5.13 9.86 -4.02
CA ILE A 46 -4.16 8.99 -3.35
C ILE A 46 -2.81 9.72 -3.38
N LYS A 47 -2.14 9.88 -2.24
CA LYS A 47 -0.76 10.36 -2.22
C LYS A 47 0.16 9.26 -2.72
N TYR A 48 1.17 9.60 -3.53
CA TYR A 48 2.14 8.60 -3.99
C TYR A 48 2.86 7.89 -2.82
N THR A 49 3.18 8.63 -1.75
CA THR A 49 3.81 8.06 -0.55
C THR A 49 2.98 6.96 0.09
N TRP A 50 1.64 7.08 0.06
CA TRP A 50 0.75 6.03 0.58
C TRP A 50 0.78 4.75 -0.26
N ILE A 51 1.01 4.89 -1.57
CA ILE A 51 1.20 3.74 -2.45
C ILE A 51 2.52 3.05 -2.10
N ASP A 52 3.60 3.82 -1.93
CA ASP A 52 4.91 3.27 -1.55
C ASP A 52 4.84 2.57 -0.19
N GLU A 53 4.20 3.19 0.81
CA GLU A 53 3.98 2.61 2.15
C GLU A 53 3.14 1.33 2.09
N TYR A 54 2.10 1.30 1.25
CA TYR A 54 1.29 0.10 1.05
C TYR A 54 2.11 -1.03 0.42
N LEU A 55 2.95 -0.72 -0.57
CA LEU A 55 3.81 -1.70 -1.22
C LEU A 55 4.89 -2.22 -0.27
N GLU A 56 5.49 -1.36 0.57
CA GLU A 56 6.49 -1.77 1.54
C GLU A 56 5.93 -2.77 2.57
N LYS A 57 4.66 -2.62 2.97
CA LYS A 57 3.97 -3.62 3.83
C LYS A 57 3.83 -4.99 3.18
N HIS A 58 3.77 -5.03 1.85
CA HIS A 58 3.68 -6.26 1.06
C HIS A 58 5.05 -6.76 0.59
N ARG A 59 6.13 -6.11 1.01
CA ARG A 59 7.48 -6.53 0.69
C ARG A 59 7.69 -7.96 1.19
N VAL A 60 7.99 -8.86 0.25
CA VAL A 60 8.48 -10.19 0.57
C VAL A 60 9.92 -10.04 1.04
N SER A 61 10.11 -9.81 2.34
CA SER A 61 11.35 -10.21 3.01
C SER A 61 11.37 -11.74 2.99
N ASN A 62 12.52 -12.39 2.86
CA ASN A 62 12.63 -13.85 3.06
C ASN A 62 12.09 -14.21 4.46
N LYS A 63 10.79 -14.53 4.52
CA LYS A 63 9.91 -14.42 5.70
C LYS A 63 9.96 -15.65 6.60
N ASN A 64 11.10 -16.33 6.66
CA ASN A 64 11.29 -17.38 7.66
C ASN A 64 11.58 -16.84 9.06
N GLU A 65 11.77 -15.53 9.24
CA GLU A 65 12.16 -14.91 10.53
C GLU A 65 11.02 -14.19 11.26
N ILE A 66 10.19 -13.41 10.56
CA ILE A 66 9.17 -12.58 11.23
C ILE A 66 8.03 -13.45 11.78
N ASP A 67 7.58 -14.44 11.01
CA ASP A 67 6.54 -15.38 11.47
C ASP A 67 7.04 -16.24 12.66
N LYS A 68 8.35 -16.47 12.78
CA LYS A 68 8.92 -17.17 13.94
C LYS A 68 8.85 -16.32 15.21
N ILE A 69 9.23 -15.05 15.14
CA ILE A 69 9.22 -14.14 16.31
C ILE A 69 7.80 -13.97 16.86
N VAL A 70 6.82 -13.76 15.98
CA VAL A 70 5.40 -13.63 16.41
C VAL A 70 4.90 -14.93 17.06
N ASN A 71 5.23 -16.08 16.47
CA ASN A 71 4.83 -17.37 17.03
C ASN A 71 5.56 -17.73 18.34
N GLU A 72 6.80 -17.28 18.54
CA GLU A 72 7.54 -17.48 19.79
C GLU A 72 6.99 -16.61 20.93
N VAL A 73 6.68 -15.34 20.67
CA VAL A 73 6.08 -14.45 21.69
C VAL A 73 4.70 -14.95 22.12
N LEU A 74 3.89 -15.43 21.17
CA LEU A 74 2.56 -15.99 21.47
C LEU A 74 2.63 -17.29 22.29
N LYS A 75 3.73 -18.06 22.19
CA LYS A 75 3.92 -19.29 22.99
C LYS A 75 4.46 -19.03 24.40
N GLY A 76 5.10 -17.89 24.65
CA GLY A 76 5.64 -17.55 25.97
C GLY A 76 4.64 -16.90 26.94
N VAL A 77 3.45 -16.55 26.46
CA VAL A 77 2.41 -15.82 27.22
C VAL A 77 1.17 -16.71 27.51
N LEU A 78 1.13 -17.94 26.98
CA LEU A 78 0.08 -18.93 27.19
C LEU A 78 0.52 -20.03 28.16
#